data_AF-A0A7J5V996-F1
#
_entry.id   AF-A0A7J5V996-F1
#
_cell.length_a   1.000
_cell.length_b   1.000
_cell.length_c   1.000
_cell.angle_alpha   90.00
_cell.angle_beta   90.00
_cell.angle_gamma   90.00
#
_symmetry.space_group_name_H-M   'P 1'
#
loop_
_entity.id
_entity.type
_entity.pdbx_description
1 polymer ?
#
loop_
_entity_poly.entity_id
_entity_poly.type
_entity_poly.pdbx_seq_one_letter_code
_entity_poly.pdbx_strand_id
1 'polypeptide(L)' 'MAKAQKLSEASIRRIWRMHNLKLHLIETFKLSRDKQFVEKLTDVVGLYLNPPEKALV' A
#
# COMPACT_ATOMS: atom_id res chain seq x y z
N MET A 1 -10.69 -2.94 15.56
CA MET A 1 -9.23 -2.86 15.83
C MET A 1 -8.89 -2.81 17.32
N ALA A 2 -9.46 -1.91 18.12
CA ALA A 2 -9.10 -1.74 19.55
C ALA A 2 -9.20 -3.03 20.39
N LYS A 3 -10.35 -3.72 20.32
CA LYS A 3 -10.58 -4.98 21.04
C LYS A 3 -9.63 -6.11 20.62
N ALA A 4 -9.27 -6.19 19.33
CA ALA A 4 -8.32 -7.17 18.82
C ALA A 4 -6.90 -6.94 19.33
N GLN A 5 -6.52 -5.67 19.51
CA GLN A 5 -5.22 -5.27 20.02
C GLN A 5 -5.18 -5.07 21.55
N LYS A 6 -6.28 -5.37 22.27
CA LYS A 6 -6.44 -5.13 23.72
C LYS A 6 -6.09 -3.70 24.17
N LEU A 7 -6.30 -2.71 23.29
CA LEU A 7 -6.06 -1.30 23.56
C LEU A 7 -7.38 -0.57 23.75
N SER A 8 -7.35 0.53 24.52
CA SER A 8 -8.49 1.44 24.60
C SER A 8 -8.69 2.17 23.26
N GLU A 9 -9.93 2.56 22.97
CA GLU A 9 -10.23 3.32 21.75
C GLU A 9 -9.48 4.66 21.71
N ALA A 10 -9.31 5.30 22.87
CA ALA A 10 -8.58 6.56 22.98
C ALA A 10 -7.11 6.40 22.56
N SER A 11 -6.45 5.30 22.95
CA SER A 11 -5.08 5.00 22.54
C SER A 11 -4.97 4.83 21.03
N ILE A 12 -5.90 4.10 20.41
CA ILE A 12 -5.93 3.95 18.95
C ILE A 12 -6.16 5.28 18.24
N ARG A 13 -7.11 6.11 18.70
CA ARG A 13 -7.37 7.44 18.11
C ARG A 13 -6.15 8.35 18.21
N ARG A 14 -5.38 8.27 19.30
CA ARG A 14 -4.13 9.04 19.48
C ARG A 14 -3.07 8.62 18.47
N ILE A 15 -2.87 7.31 18.29
CA ILE A 15 -1.93 6.76 17.31
C ILE A 15 -2.31 7.23 15.90
N TRP A 16 -3.59 7.16 15.54
CA TRP A 16 -4.05 7.63 14.23
C TRP A 16 -3.78 9.11 13.99
N ARG A 17 -4.04 9.98 14.98
CA ARG A 17 -3.71 11.41 14.87
C ARG A 17 -2.22 11.65 14.73
N MET A 18 -1.40 10.92 15.49
CA MET A 18 0.06 11.06 15.49
C MET A 18 0.67 10.71 14.11
N HIS A 19 0.13 9.69 13.46
CA HIS A 19 0.59 9.25 12.13
C HIS A 19 -0.24 9.84 10.98
N ASN A 20 -1.11 10.81 11.26
CA ASN A 20 -2.01 11.44 10.30
C ASN A 20 -2.82 10.43 9.45
N LEU A 21 -3.17 9.28 10.06
CA LEU A 21 -3.89 8.20 9.40
C LEU A 21 -5.35 8.60 9.21
N LYS A 22 -5.74 8.73 7.95
CA LYS A 22 -7.10 9.07 7.55
C LYS A 22 -7.87 7.78 7.25
N LEU A 23 -8.53 7.19 8.24
CA LEU A 23 -9.27 5.93 8.05
C LEU A 23 -10.43 6.01 7.05
N HIS A 24 -10.92 7.23 6.78
CA HIS A 24 -11.93 7.46 5.74
C HIS A 24 -11.32 7.53 4.34
N LEU A 25 -10.00 7.72 4.22
CA LEU A 25 -9.27 7.58 2.97
C LEU A 25 -8.82 6.13 2.84
N ILE A 26 -9.78 5.27 2.47
CA ILE A 26 -9.46 3.93 2.00
C ILE A 26 -9.17 4.08 0.52
N GLU A 27 -7.89 4.15 0.16
CA GLU A 27 -7.49 4.09 -1.25
C GLU A 27 -7.75 2.68 -1.76
N THR A 28 -8.80 2.51 -2.56
CA THR A 28 -9.04 1.25 -3.25
C THR A 28 -8.09 1.18 -4.44
N PHE A 29 -7.14 0.25 -4.41
CA PHE A 29 -6.32 -0.04 -5.56
C PHE A 29 -7.16 -0.77 -6.63
N LYS A 30 -7.18 -0.25 -7.85
CA LYS A 30 -7.78 -0.96 -8.98
C LYS A 30 -6.82 -2.07 -9.41
N LEU A 31 -7.04 -3.27 -8.90
CA LEU A 31 -6.37 -4.46 -9.42
C LEU A 31 -6.89 -4.74 -10.84
N SER A 32 -5.98 -4.80 -11.82
CA SER A 32 -6.36 -5.13 -13.18
C SER A 32 -6.94 -6.55 -13.24
N ARG A 33 -7.98 -6.75 -14.06
CA ARG A 33 -8.54 -8.08 -14.37
C ARG A 33 -7.84 -8.76 -15.54
N ASP A 34 -6.72 -8.19 -15.99
CA ASP A 34 -5.92 -8.78 -17.06
C ASP A 34 -5.42 -10.17 -16.65
N LYS A 35 -5.61 -11.16 -17.52
CA LYS A 35 -5.15 -12.53 -17.30
C LYS A 35 -3.63 -12.61 -17.16
N GLN A 36 -2.91 -11.64 -17.75
CA GLN A 36 -1.45 -11.52 -17.70
C GLN A 36 -0.98 -10.45 -16.70
N PHE A 37 -1.82 -10.03 -15.77
CA PHE A 37 -1.48 -8.96 -14.82
C PHE A 37 -0.17 -9.22 -14.06
N VAL A 38 0.04 -10.46 -13.61
CA VAL A 38 1.22 -10.84 -12.81
C VAL A 38 2.51 -10.72 -13.62
N GLU A 39 2.49 -11.16 -14.89
CA GLU A 39 3.66 -11.05 -15.79
C GLU A 39 4.01 -9.59 -16.03
N LYS A 40 3.03 -8.77 -16.42
CA LYS A 40 3.23 -7.33 -16.65
C LYS A 40 3.70 -6.59 -15.41
N LEU A 41 3.17 -6.94 -14.23
CA LEU A 41 3.61 -6.37 -12.97
C LEU A 41 5.07 -6.72 -12.70
N THR A 42 5.46 -7.96 -12.97
CA THR A 42 6.83 -8.44 -12.77
C THR A 42 7.80 -7.73 -13.71
N ASP A 43 7.41 -7.49 -14.96
CA ASP A 43 8.22 -6.71 -15.90
C ASP A 43 8.46 -5.29 -15.39
N VAL A 44 7.40 -4.61 -14.93
CA VAL A 44 7.50 -3.24 -14.40
C VAL A 44 8.35 -3.18 -13.13
N VAL A 45 8.12 -4.09 -12.17
CA VAL A 45 8.91 -4.14 -10.93
C VAL A 45 10.37 -4.52 -11.22
N GLY A 46 10.60 -5.40 -12.20
CA GLY A 46 11.92 -5.77 -12.67
C GLY A 46 12.73 -4.57 -13.16
N LEU A 47 12.08 -3.60 -13.82
CA LEU A 47 12.73 -2.34 -14.22
C LEU A 47 13.16 -1.48 -13.04
N TYR A 48 12.46 -1.53 -11.90
CA TYR A 48 12.84 -0.82 -10.68
C TYR A 48 13.95 -1.52 -9.91
N LEU A 49 13.96 -2.86 -9.91
CA LEU A 49 14.94 -3.65 -9.16
C LEU A 49 16.27 -3.83 -9.91
N ASN A 50 16.23 -3.90 -11.24
CA ASN A 50 17.42 -3.99 -12.09
C ASN A 50 17.27 -3.02 -13.28
N PRO A 51 17.43 -1.71 -13.04
CA PRO A 51 17.24 -0.70 -14.06
C PRO A 51 18.31 -0.85 -15.16
N PRO A 52 17.92 -0.96 -16.44
CA PRO A 52 18.88 -0.89 -17.55
C PRO A 52 19.55 0.49 -17.56
N GLU A 53 20.75 0.58 -18.14
CA GLU A 53 21.65 1.77 -18.09
C GLU A 53 21.01 3.11 -18.53
N LYS A 54 19.82 3.10 -19.14
CA LYS A 54 19.09 4.29 -19.61
C LYS A 54 17.63 4.33 -19.14
N ALA A 55 17.27 3.60 -18.09
CA ALA A 55 15.93 3.72 -17.51
C ALA A 55 15.77 5.11 -16.88
N LEU A 56 14.86 5.92 -17.43
CA LEU A 56 14.36 7.11 -16.76
C LEU A 56 13.25 6.63 -15.81
N VAL A 57 13.48 6.78 -14.50
CA VAL A 57 12.48 6.53 -13.45
C VAL A 57 12.08 7.85 -12.82
#